data_AF-A0A933VCI3-F1
#
_entry.id   AF-A0A933VCI3-F1
#
_cell.length_a   1.000
_cell.length_b   1.000
_cell.length_c   1.000
_cell.angle_alpha   90.00
_cell.angle_beta   90.00
_cell.angle_gamma   90.00
#
_symmetry.space_group_name_H-M   'P 1'
#
loop_
_entity.id
_entity.type
_entity.pdbx_description
1 polymer ?
#
loop_
_entity_poly.entity_id
_entity_poly.type
_entity_poly.pdbx_seq_one_letter_code
_entity_poly.pdbx_strand_id
1 'polypeptide(L)'
;MQLRLLKAGGTSAERAAAQAALDAAQKNFDKVRAGPTTDELAQLKAQVDNAKALVAQAQAAYDRIGGASNPYIAMTPESAQLQQTANNYQAAAAAYQDATQHPTSAELAAAQAHIDQARATLAGLTPTQDTINVAQAQLANAQAALNALKSNAADYILTAPFNGTIAEKNISIGDTVVPGSPTPAFVLGDVSKLRVKTTNLAEVDASRIQVGQSVQVTLDAFPGKTFSGKVEKIAPSAIEYRGDRVFRVWIDLDEGIASGLRWGMSATVKIAVE
;
A
#
# COMPACT_ATOMS: atom_id res chain seq x y z
N MET A 1 6.45 7.13 1.65
CA MET A 1 7.62 6.66 2.43
C MET A 1 7.22 5.61 3.47
N GLN A 2 6.16 5.83 4.25
CA GLN A 2 5.68 4.94 5.32
C GLN A 2 5.29 3.52 4.86
N LEU A 3 4.56 3.38 3.73
CA LEU A 3 4.20 2.06 3.18
C LEU A 3 5.42 1.19 2.81
N ARG A 4 6.50 1.83 2.35
CA ARG A 4 7.73 1.13 1.95
C ARG A 4 8.49 0.61 3.17
N LEU A 5 8.40 1.33 4.30
CA LEU A 5 8.96 0.91 5.58
C LEU A 5 8.11 -0.21 6.20
N LEU A 6 6.77 -0.10 6.17
CA LEU A 6 5.88 -1.15 6.69
C LEU A 6 5.94 -2.46 5.87
N LYS A 7 6.02 -2.39 4.54
CA LYS A 7 6.16 -3.60 3.70
C LYS A 7 7.50 -4.32 3.87
N ALA A 8 8.51 -3.64 4.41
CA ALA A 8 9.83 -4.24 4.62
C ALA A 8 9.94 -4.97 5.97
N GLY A 9 9.01 -4.74 6.91
CA GLY A 9 9.14 -5.17 8.30
C GLY A 9 10.22 -4.38 9.03
N GLY A 10 11.03 -5.05 9.85
CA GLY A 10 12.30 -4.48 10.31
C GLY A 10 13.10 -3.93 9.13
N THR A 11 13.83 -2.85 9.36
CA THR A 11 14.74 -2.26 8.36
C THR A 11 15.62 -3.35 7.75
N SER A 12 16.05 -3.17 6.50
CA SER A 12 16.94 -4.14 5.85
C SER A 12 18.20 -4.43 6.67
N ALA A 13 18.67 -3.44 7.44
CA ALA A 13 19.75 -3.57 8.40
C ALA A 13 19.39 -4.47 9.59
N GLU A 14 18.23 -4.27 10.23
CA GLU A 14 17.77 -5.11 11.35
C GLU A 14 17.57 -6.58 10.93
N ARG A 15 16.99 -6.82 9.74
CA ARG A 15 16.83 -8.19 9.21
C ARG A 15 18.17 -8.85 8.91
N ALA A 16 19.11 -8.11 8.32
CA ALA A 16 20.46 -8.63 8.07
C ALA A 16 21.19 -8.96 9.39
N ALA A 17 21.05 -8.11 10.42
CA ALA A 17 21.62 -8.36 11.73
C ALA A 17 21.00 -9.60 12.42
N ALA A 18 19.67 -9.74 12.35
CA ALA A 18 18.97 -10.90 12.90
C ALA A 18 19.33 -12.21 12.17
N GLN A 19 19.49 -12.17 10.84
CA GLN A 19 19.97 -13.32 10.08
C GLN A 19 21.41 -13.70 10.47
N ALA A 20 22.30 -12.72 10.60
CA ALA A 20 23.67 -12.97 11.04
C ALA A 20 23.73 -13.57 12.46
N ALA A 21 22.84 -13.15 13.35
CA ALA A 21 22.71 -13.73 14.69
C ALA A 21 22.22 -15.18 14.64
N LEU A 22 21.26 -15.51 13.77
CA LEU A 22 20.81 -16.88 13.56
C LEU A 22 21.95 -17.76 13.01
N ASP A 23 22.69 -17.29 12.01
CA ASP A 23 23.82 -18.02 11.44
C ASP A 23 24.92 -18.25 12.48
N ALA A 24 25.18 -17.26 13.35
CA ALA A 24 26.12 -17.38 14.45
C ALA A 24 25.65 -18.40 15.49
N ALA A 25 24.35 -18.40 15.85
CA ALA A 25 23.77 -19.38 16.77
C ALA A 25 23.85 -20.80 16.19
N GLN A 26 23.59 -20.96 14.88
CA GLN A 26 23.71 -22.23 14.17
C GLN A 26 25.15 -22.76 14.20
N LYS A 27 26.13 -21.90 13.88
CA LYS A 27 27.56 -22.24 13.97
C LYS A 27 27.98 -22.62 15.38
N ASN A 28 27.44 -21.95 16.40
CA ASN A 28 27.71 -22.29 17.79
C ASN A 28 27.12 -23.66 18.15
N PHE A 29 25.88 -23.94 17.74
CA PHE A 29 25.26 -25.25 17.93
C PHE A 29 26.07 -26.35 17.25
N ASP A 30 26.53 -26.15 16.02
CA ASP A 30 27.36 -27.14 15.31
C ASP A 30 28.68 -27.41 16.03
N LYS A 31 29.31 -26.36 16.60
CA LYS A 31 30.51 -26.50 17.44
C LYS A 31 30.23 -27.28 18.73
N VAL A 32 29.17 -26.94 19.44
CA VAL A 32 28.78 -27.66 20.67
C VAL A 32 28.46 -29.12 20.34
N ARG A 33 27.71 -29.36 19.26
CA ARG A 33 27.34 -30.70 18.78
C ARG A 33 28.55 -31.54 18.38
N ALA A 34 29.58 -30.92 17.81
CA ALA A 34 30.82 -31.62 17.46
C ALA A 34 31.55 -32.16 18.71
N GLY A 35 31.37 -31.54 19.87
CA GLY A 35 32.00 -31.96 21.11
C GLY A 35 33.52 -31.78 21.11
N PRO A 36 34.22 -32.40 22.07
CA PRO A 36 35.67 -32.42 22.10
C PRO A 36 36.24 -33.11 20.86
N THR A 37 37.34 -32.56 20.34
CA THR A 37 38.01 -33.12 19.19
C THR A 37 38.72 -34.44 19.53
N THR A 38 38.95 -35.27 18.52
CA THR A 38 39.70 -36.52 18.68
C THR A 38 41.11 -36.28 19.23
N ASP A 39 41.76 -35.19 18.82
CA ASP A 39 43.09 -34.80 19.29
C ASP A 39 43.08 -34.39 20.77
N GLU A 40 42.07 -33.63 21.21
CA GLU A 40 41.91 -33.26 22.63
C GLU A 40 41.69 -34.51 23.51
N LEU A 41 40.83 -35.43 23.09
CA LEU A 41 40.62 -36.69 23.79
C LEU A 41 41.89 -37.55 23.84
N ALA A 42 42.65 -37.60 22.75
CA ALA A 42 43.91 -38.33 22.69
C ALA A 42 44.97 -37.72 23.64
N GLN A 43 45.05 -36.39 23.72
CA GLN A 43 45.95 -35.70 24.65
C GLN A 43 45.59 -35.97 26.11
N LEU A 44 44.30 -35.85 26.46
CA LEU A 44 43.81 -36.17 27.80
C LEU A 44 44.07 -37.64 28.15
N LYS A 45 43.84 -38.55 27.20
CA LYS A 45 44.14 -39.97 27.39
C LYS A 45 45.63 -40.22 27.63
N ALA A 46 46.51 -39.55 26.88
CA ALA A 46 47.96 -39.64 27.07
C ALA A 46 48.39 -39.10 28.45
N GLN A 47 47.75 -38.04 28.95
CA GLN A 47 47.99 -37.52 30.30
C GLN A 47 47.60 -38.53 31.37
N VAL A 48 46.45 -39.20 31.22
CA VAL A 48 46.02 -40.30 32.11
C VAL A 48 47.05 -41.43 32.11
N ASP A 49 47.51 -41.84 30.93
CA ASP A 49 48.49 -42.93 30.80
C ASP A 49 49.84 -42.57 31.43
N ASN A 50 50.31 -41.33 31.25
CA ASN A 50 51.52 -40.82 31.89
C ASN A 50 51.38 -40.76 33.42
N ALA A 51 50.27 -40.21 33.91
CA ALA A 51 50.01 -40.13 35.35
C ALA A 51 49.92 -41.53 35.98
N LYS A 52 49.31 -42.50 35.28
CA LYS A 52 49.25 -43.90 35.69
C LYS A 52 50.65 -44.53 35.79
N ALA A 53 51.52 -44.25 34.83
CA ALA A 53 52.90 -44.72 34.85
C ALA A 53 53.68 -44.13 36.04
N LEU A 54 53.48 -42.85 36.37
CA LEU A 54 54.08 -42.20 37.53
C LEU A 54 53.61 -42.80 38.86
N VAL A 55 52.32 -43.12 38.99
CA VAL A 55 51.78 -43.85 40.15
C VAL A 55 52.47 -45.21 40.30
N ALA A 56 52.60 -45.97 39.22
CA ALA A 56 53.27 -47.27 39.25
C ALA A 56 54.74 -47.16 39.68
N GLN A 57 55.44 -46.13 39.22
CA GLN A 57 56.82 -45.86 39.64
C GLN A 57 56.91 -45.47 41.12
N ALA A 58 56.03 -44.58 41.59
CA ALA A 58 55.98 -44.17 42.98
C ALA A 58 55.61 -45.33 43.92
N GLN A 59 54.67 -46.20 43.49
CA GLN A 59 54.30 -47.40 44.23
C GLN A 59 55.49 -48.37 44.34
N ALA A 60 56.20 -48.60 43.23
CA ALA A 60 57.38 -49.47 43.25
C ALA A 60 58.51 -48.91 44.15
N ALA A 61 58.63 -47.57 44.27
CA ALA A 61 59.56 -46.95 45.21
C ALA A 61 59.11 -47.09 46.66
N TYR A 62 57.81 -46.91 46.93
CA TYR A 62 57.18 -47.14 48.24
C TYR A 62 57.35 -48.59 48.71
N ASP A 63 57.15 -49.58 47.83
CA ASP A 63 57.27 -51.00 48.16
C ASP A 63 58.73 -51.40 48.48
N ARG A 64 59.73 -50.78 47.83
CA ARG A 64 61.16 -51.06 48.09
C ARG A 64 61.63 -50.68 49.49
N ILE A 65 61.00 -49.70 50.13
CA ILE A 65 61.35 -49.22 51.48
C ILE A 65 60.53 -49.90 52.59
N GLY A 66 59.92 -51.05 52.26
CA GLY A 66 59.15 -51.89 53.19
C GLY A 66 57.64 -51.64 53.17
N GLY A 67 57.16 -50.70 52.35
CA GLY A 67 55.75 -50.40 52.15
C GLY A 67 54.96 -50.27 53.47
N ALA A 68 53.78 -50.89 53.51
CA ALA A 68 52.91 -50.86 54.69
C ALA A 68 53.49 -51.58 55.93
N SER A 69 54.55 -52.38 55.77
CA SER A 69 55.21 -53.09 56.88
C SER A 69 56.21 -52.22 57.65
N ASN A 70 56.56 -51.04 57.13
CA ASN A 70 57.46 -50.09 57.77
C ASN A 70 56.66 -49.11 58.68
N PRO A 71 56.86 -49.12 60.02
CA PRO A 71 56.10 -48.28 60.95
C PRO A 71 56.26 -46.76 60.72
N TYR A 72 57.36 -46.34 60.08
CA TYR A 72 57.68 -44.93 59.83
C TYR A 72 57.41 -44.51 58.37
N ILE A 73 56.78 -45.37 57.56
CA ILE A 73 56.60 -45.15 56.12
C ILE A 73 55.86 -43.84 55.80
N ALA A 74 54.91 -43.45 56.64
CA ALA A 74 54.13 -42.22 56.46
C ALA A 74 54.96 -40.93 56.62
N MET A 75 56.16 -40.99 57.19
CA MET A 75 57.09 -39.86 57.32
C MET A 75 58.13 -39.80 56.19
N THR A 76 58.05 -40.72 55.23
CA THR A 76 59.01 -40.83 54.12
C THR A 76 58.57 -39.99 52.91
N PRO A 77 59.53 -39.40 52.16
CA PRO A 77 59.24 -38.71 50.90
C PRO A 77 58.47 -39.57 49.90
N GLU A 78 58.70 -40.88 49.87
CA GLU A 78 58.09 -41.83 48.94
C GLU A 78 56.59 -41.99 49.16
N SER A 79 56.13 -41.98 50.42
CA SER A 79 54.68 -42.02 50.73
C SER A 79 53.97 -40.74 50.29
N ALA A 80 54.59 -39.58 50.51
CA ALA A 80 54.08 -38.29 50.04
C ALA A 80 54.06 -38.22 48.50
N GLN A 81 55.09 -38.76 47.84
CA GLN A 81 55.17 -38.82 46.38
C GLN A 81 54.12 -39.77 45.79
N LEU A 82 53.87 -40.93 46.41
CA LEU A 82 52.80 -41.85 46.01
C LEU A 82 51.44 -41.17 46.14
N GLN A 83 51.17 -40.50 47.26
CA GLN A 83 49.92 -39.76 47.45
C GLN A 83 49.76 -38.66 46.38
N GLN A 84 50.83 -37.90 46.10
CA GLN A 84 50.79 -36.84 45.10
C GLN A 84 50.52 -37.37 43.69
N THR A 85 51.19 -38.46 43.30
CA THR A 85 50.98 -39.08 41.97
C THR A 85 49.61 -39.71 41.86
N ALA A 86 49.07 -40.32 42.92
CA ALA A 86 47.72 -40.85 42.96
C ALA A 86 46.68 -39.75 42.76
N ASN A 87 46.84 -38.61 43.45
CA ASN A 87 45.99 -37.42 43.26
C ASN A 87 46.06 -36.91 41.82
N ASN A 88 47.27 -36.83 41.23
CA ASN A 88 47.46 -36.38 39.85
C ASN A 88 46.80 -37.32 38.83
N TYR A 89 46.90 -38.64 39.05
CA TYR A 89 46.23 -39.64 38.21
C TYR A 89 44.71 -39.52 38.32
N GLN A 90 44.17 -39.37 39.53
CA GLN A 90 42.74 -39.20 39.73
C GLN A 90 42.22 -37.91 39.06
N ALA A 91 42.97 -36.81 39.15
CA ALA A 91 42.65 -35.56 38.47
C ALA A 91 42.66 -35.71 36.94
N ALA A 92 43.68 -36.37 36.38
CA ALA A 92 43.76 -36.63 34.94
C ALA A 92 42.62 -37.55 34.45
N ALA A 93 42.31 -38.61 35.21
CA ALA A 93 41.23 -39.54 34.89
C ALA A 93 39.86 -38.84 34.92
N ALA A 94 39.63 -37.98 35.90
CA ALA A 94 38.42 -37.16 35.99
C ALA A 94 38.30 -36.21 34.79
N ALA A 95 39.37 -35.51 34.39
CA ALA A 95 39.36 -34.62 33.24
C ALA A 95 39.07 -35.35 31.91
N TYR A 96 39.65 -36.54 31.71
CA TYR A 96 39.33 -37.37 30.54
C TYR A 96 37.88 -37.85 30.54
N GLN A 97 37.39 -38.33 31.69
CA GLN A 97 36.00 -38.76 31.82
C GLN A 97 35.02 -37.61 31.56
N ASP A 98 35.26 -36.45 32.17
CA ASP A 98 34.46 -35.25 31.97
C ASP A 98 34.39 -34.88 30.49
N ALA A 99 35.53 -34.77 29.81
CA ALA A 99 35.57 -34.52 28.37
C ALA A 99 34.76 -35.53 27.56
N THR A 100 34.80 -36.83 27.88
CA THR A 100 33.99 -37.84 27.17
C THR A 100 32.48 -37.75 27.40
N GLN A 101 32.03 -37.04 28.43
CA GLN A 101 30.59 -36.78 28.68
C GLN A 101 30.06 -35.58 27.89
N HIS A 102 30.95 -34.80 27.25
CA HIS A 102 30.55 -33.66 26.43
C HIS A 102 30.35 -34.05 24.95
N PRO A 103 29.39 -33.41 24.25
CA PRO A 103 28.47 -32.41 24.79
C PRO A 103 27.34 -33.06 25.58
N THR A 104 26.96 -32.41 26.68
CA THR A 104 25.83 -32.82 27.51
C THR A 104 24.49 -32.43 26.84
N SER A 105 23.41 -33.10 27.24
CA SER A 105 22.06 -32.73 26.80
C SER A 105 21.70 -31.28 27.18
N ALA A 106 22.21 -30.78 28.31
CA ALA A 106 22.00 -29.41 28.76
C ALA A 106 22.70 -28.39 27.85
N GLU A 107 23.93 -28.66 27.42
CA GLU A 107 24.66 -27.79 26.49
C GLU A 107 23.99 -27.73 25.11
N LEU A 108 23.54 -28.88 24.60
CA LEU A 108 22.78 -28.94 23.35
C LEU A 108 21.45 -28.21 23.47
N ALA A 109 20.73 -28.36 24.58
CA ALA A 109 19.47 -27.66 24.83
C ALA A 109 19.66 -26.15 24.91
N ALA A 110 20.72 -25.68 25.59
CA ALA A 110 21.06 -24.26 25.66
C ALA A 110 21.41 -23.70 24.28
N ALA A 111 22.23 -24.41 23.50
CA ALA A 111 22.58 -24.00 22.14
C ALA A 111 21.35 -23.99 21.21
N GLN A 112 20.44 -24.96 21.34
CA GLN A 112 19.18 -24.99 20.60
C GLN A 112 18.26 -23.82 20.98
N ALA A 113 18.16 -23.50 22.28
CA ALA A 113 17.37 -22.36 22.75
C ALA A 113 17.86 -21.02 22.14
N HIS A 114 19.18 -20.87 21.93
CA HIS A 114 19.73 -19.71 21.24
C HIS A 114 19.31 -19.65 19.76
N ILE A 115 19.25 -20.79 19.05
CA ILE A 115 18.73 -20.85 17.68
C ILE A 115 17.25 -20.44 17.66
N ASP A 116 16.45 -21.00 18.58
CA ASP A 116 15.00 -20.72 18.62
C ASP A 116 14.71 -19.26 18.96
N GLN A 117 15.49 -18.66 19.88
CA GLN A 117 15.43 -17.24 20.17
C GLN A 117 15.79 -16.38 18.95
N ALA A 118 16.90 -16.68 18.26
CA ALA A 118 17.30 -15.95 17.06
C ALA A 118 16.26 -16.06 15.93
N ARG A 119 15.67 -17.24 15.76
CA ARG A 119 14.58 -17.47 14.79
C ARG A 119 13.33 -16.68 15.15
N ALA A 120 12.94 -16.64 16.42
CA ALA A 120 11.80 -15.85 16.88
C ALA A 120 12.01 -14.34 16.63
N THR A 121 13.22 -13.83 16.89
CA THR A 121 13.57 -12.44 16.57
C THR A 121 13.45 -12.16 15.07
N LEU A 122 13.99 -13.03 14.21
CA LEU A 122 13.88 -12.87 12.76
C LEU A 122 12.43 -12.92 12.27
N ALA A 123 11.62 -13.82 12.81
CA ALA A 123 10.20 -13.92 12.50
C ALA A 123 9.43 -12.65 12.90
N GLY A 124 9.72 -12.08 14.07
CA GLY A 124 9.11 -10.83 14.54
C GLY A 124 9.45 -9.61 13.67
N LEU A 125 10.55 -9.64 12.93
CA LEU A 125 10.92 -8.59 11.98
C LEU A 125 10.30 -8.76 10.59
N THR A 126 9.63 -9.89 10.33
CA THR A 126 8.95 -10.13 9.06
C THR A 126 7.53 -9.57 9.16
N PRO A 127 7.11 -8.64 8.28
CA PRO A 127 5.80 -8.04 8.37
C PRO A 127 4.73 -9.11 8.12
N THR A 128 3.74 -9.18 9.00
CA THR A 128 2.62 -10.11 8.83
C THR A 128 1.72 -9.66 7.68
N GLN A 129 0.97 -10.60 7.08
CA GLN A 129 0.02 -10.28 6.03
C GLN A 129 -0.99 -9.20 6.49
N ASP A 130 -1.39 -9.22 7.76
CA ASP A 130 -2.29 -8.22 8.34
C ASP A 130 -1.67 -6.81 8.35
N THR A 131 -0.40 -6.68 8.74
CA THR A 131 0.30 -5.39 8.70
C THR A 131 0.40 -4.84 7.27
N ILE A 132 0.62 -5.72 6.29
CA ILE A 132 0.65 -5.35 4.87
C ILE A 132 -0.74 -4.89 4.41
N ASN A 133 -1.80 -5.62 4.77
CA ASN A 133 -3.17 -5.30 4.40
C ASN A 133 -3.62 -3.95 4.99
N VAL A 134 -3.34 -3.69 6.27
CA VAL A 134 -3.63 -2.40 6.92
C VAL A 134 -2.90 -1.26 6.20
N ALA A 135 -1.61 -1.45 5.90
CA ALA A 135 -0.83 -0.42 5.23
C ALA A 135 -1.35 -0.17 3.79
N GLN A 136 -1.75 -1.21 3.06
CA GLN A 136 -2.39 -1.08 1.75
C GLN A 136 -3.72 -0.33 1.82
N ALA A 137 -4.56 -0.61 2.82
CA ALA A 137 -5.80 0.11 3.05
C ALA A 137 -5.55 1.61 3.34
N GLN A 138 -4.52 1.93 4.13
CA GLN A 138 -4.11 3.31 4.36
C GLN A 138 -3.64 4.02 3.08
N LEU A 139 -2.89 3.33 2.22
CA LEU A 139 -2.50 3.87 0.91
C LEU A 139 -3.74 4.14 0.05
N ALA A 140 -4.67 3.19 -0.03
CA ALA A 140 -5.89 3.35 -0.81
C ALA A 140 -6.72 4.55 -0.33
N ASN A 141 -6.87 4.71 0.99
CA ASN A 141 -7.55 5.85 1.60
C ASN A 141 -6.85 7.18 1.29
N ALA A 142 -5.52 7.23 1.42
CA ALA A 142 -4.74 8.43 1.09
C ALA A 142 -4.84 8.78 -0.40
N GLN A 143 -4.86 7.79 -1.29
CA GLN A 143 -5.03 8.00 -2.73
C GLN A 143 -6.44 8.50 -3.07
N ALA A 144 -7.47 7.94 -2.42
CA ALA A 144 -8.85 8.41 -2.57
C ALA A 144 -8.99 9.87 -2.10
N ALA A 145 -8.40 10.22 -0.95
CA ALA A 145 -8.38 11.59 -0.45
C ALA A 145 -7.64 12.54 -1.42
N LEU A 146 -6.50 12.12 -1.97
CA LEU A 146 -5.77 12.89 -2.98
C LEU A 146 -6.62 13.12 -4.24
N ASN A 147 -7.32 12.10 -4.73
CA ASN A 147 -8.19 12.22 -5.90
C ASN A 147 -9.37 13.16 -5.62
N ALA A 148 -10.00 13.06 -4.44
CA ALA A 148 -11.07 13.97 -4.04
C ALA A 148 -10.58 15.43 -3.98
N LEU A 149 -9.39 15.68 -3.41
CA LEU A 149 -8.78 17.02 -3.39
C LEU A 149 -8.46 17.52 -4.80
N LYS A 150 -8.01 16.65 -5.71
CA LYS A 150 -7.78 17.02 -7.12
C LYS A 150 -9.08 17.38 -7.84
N SER A 151 -10.14 16.62 -7.62
CA SER A 151 -11.46 16.94 -8.20
C SER A 151 -11.98 18.28 -7.65
N ASN A 152 -11.92 18.47 -6.34
CA ASN A 152 -12.30 19.76 -5.72
C ASN A 152 -11.46 20.90 -6.29
N ALA A 153 -10.14 20.70 -6.47
CA ALA A 153 -9.25 21.69 -7.07
C ALA A 153 -9.64 22.03 -8.52
N ALA A 154 -10.06 21.03 -9.31
CA ALA A 154 -10.54 21.23 -10.67
C ALA A 154 -11.86 22.03 -10.70
N ASP A 155 -12.75 21.81 -9.72
CA ASP A 155 -14.03 22.54 -9.61
C ASP A 155 -13.85 24.04 -9.32
N TYR A 156 -12.68 24.49 -8.84
CA TYR A 156 -12.37 25.93 -8.72
C TYR A 156 -12.10 26.60 -10.07
N ILE A 157 -11.87 25.83 -11.14
CA ILE A 157 -11.64 26.34 -12.49
C ILE A 157 -12.87 26.04 -13.34
N LEU A 158 -13.71 27.04 -13.52
CA LEU A 158 -14.84 26.95 -14.45
C LEU A 158 -14.32 26.97 -15.89
N THR A 159 -14.48 25.86 -16.60
CA THR A 159 -14.14 25.73 -18.02
C THR A 159 -15.41 25.63 -18.86
N ALA A 160 -15.37 26.18 -20.08
CA ALA A 160 -16.51 26.09 -20.98
C ALA A 160 -16.66 24.64 -21.48
N PRO A 161 -17.86 24.03 -21.36
CA PRO A 161 -18.06 22.63 -21.76
C PRO A 161 -18.07 22.43 -23.29
N PHE A 162 -18.24 23.51 -24.07
CA PHE A 162 -18.20 23.51 -25.53
C PHE A 162 -17.82 24.91 -26.04
N ASN A 163 -17.49 25.01 -27.33
CA ASN A 163 -17.23 26.30 -27.98
C ASN A 163 -18.54 27.06 -28.18
N GLY A 164 -18.63 28.29 -27.70
CA GLY A 164 -19.84 29.11 -27.83
C GLY A 164 -19.60 30.57 -27.47
N THR A 165 -20.69 31.32 -27.39
CA THR A 165 -20.69 32.72 -26.95
C THR A 165 -21.36 32.83 -25.58
N ILE A 166 -20.76 33.61 -24.67
CA ILE A 166 -21.34 33.89 -23.35
C ILE A 166 -22.55 34.83 -23.55
N ALA A 167 -23.74 34.32 -23.28
CA ALA A 167 -24.99 35.06 -23.35
C ALA A 167 -25.24 35.89 -22.08
N GLU A 168 -24.93 35.32 -20.91
CA GLU A 168 -25.11 35.98 -19.62
C GLU A 168 -23.92 35.70 -18.70
N LYS A 169 -23.58 36.69 -17.88
CA LYS A 169 -22.60 36.60 -16.80
C LYS A 169 -23.30 37.04 -15.51
N ASN A 170 -23.50 36.09 -14.60
CA ASN A 170 -24.27 36.30 -13.38
C ASN A 170 -23.38 36.37 -12.11
N ILE A 171 -22.06 36.32 -12.28
CA ILE A 171 -21.10 36.41 -11.18
C ILE A 171 -20.01 37.43 -11.46
N SER A 172 -19.51 38.06 -10.40
CA SER A 172 -18.43 39.04 -10.40
C SER A 172 -17.34 38.67 -9.39
N ILE A 173 -16.18 39.29 -9.54
CA ILE A 173 -15.06 39.10 -8.60
C ILE A 173 -15.50 39.63 -7.24
N GLY A 174 -15.40 38.78 -6.21
CA GLY A 174 -15.85 39.08 -4.85
C GLY A 174 -17.21 38.48 -4.50
N ASP A 175 -17.94 37.92 -5.47
CA ASP A 175 -19.21 37.25 -5.20
C ASP A 175 -18.99 35.88 -4.54
N THR A 176 -19.85 35.54 -3.58
CA THR A 176 -19.91 34.20 -2.99
C THR A 176 -20.82 33.31 -3.84
N VAL A 177 -20.25 32.22 -4.38
CA VAL A 177 -20.99 31.21 -5.15
C VAL A 177 -21.21 29.95 -4.32
N VAL A 178 -22.39 29.35 -4.44
CA VAL A 178 -22.75 28.10 -3.74
C VAL A 178 -23.03 27.02 -4.80
N PRO A 179 -22.39 25.83 -4.69
CA PRO A 179 -22.69 24.71 -5.57
C PRO A 179 -24.18 24.36 -5.57
N GLY A 180 -24.75 24.12 -6.76
CA GLY A 180 -26.17 23.79 -6.91
C GLY A 180 -27.13 24.98 -6.85
N SER A 181 -26.62 26.22 -6.83
CA SER A 181 -27.46 27.42 -6.99
C SER A 181 -28.32 27.31 -8.27
N PRO A 182 -29.62 27.70 -8.22
CA PRO A 182 -30.48 27.69 -9.40
C PRO A 182 -30.06 28.72 -10.45
N THR A 183 -29.25 29.72 -10.06
CA THR A 183 -28.73 30.72 -11.00
C THR A 183 -27.34 30.28 -11.50
N PRO A 184 -27.17 30.01 -12.80
CA PRO A 184 -25.89 29.61 -13.36
C PRO A 184 -24.91 30.79 -13.37
N ALA A 185 -23.62 30.53 -13.13
CA ALA A 185 -22.58 31.55 -13.15
C ALA A 185 -22.43 32.25 -14.52
N PHE A 186 -22.47 31.44 -15.57
CA PHE A 186 -22.45 31.89 -16.96
C PHE A 186 -23.47 31.10 -17.76
N VAL A 187 -24.13 31.76 -18.70
CA VAL A 187 -24.96 31.11 -19.71
C VAL A 187 -24.19 31.13 -21.01
N LEU A 188 -23.90 29.94 -21.55
CA LEU A 188 -23.18 29.76 -22.80
C LEU A 188 -24.13 29.22 -23.86
N GLY A 189 -24.10 29.79 -25.06
CA GLY A 189 -24.88 29.34 -26.20
C GLY A 189 -24.06 29.26 -27.48
N ASP A 190 -24.28 28.22 -28.28
CA ASP A 190 -23.77 28.18 -29.65
C ASP A 190 -24.69 29.02 -30.55
N VAL A 191 -24.14 30.07 -31.13
CA VAL A 191 -24.86 31.02 -32.00
C VAL A 191 -24.63 30.74 -33.48
N SER A 192 -23.90 29.68 -33.84
CA SER A 192 -23.65 29.30 -35.23
C SER A 192 -24.93 28.87 -35.97
N LYS A 193 -25.89 28.27 -35.25
CA LYS A 193 -27.19 27.85 -35.78
C LYS A 193 -28.30 28.28 -34.83
N LEU A 194 -29.02 29.34 -35.21
CA LEU A 194 -30.16 29.84 -34.45
C LEU A 194 -31.46 29.19 -34.95
N ARG A 195 -32.36 28.91 -34.01
CA ARG A 195 -33.66 28.28 -34.24
C ARG A 195 -34.76 29.16 -33.69
N VAL A 196 -35.93 29.12 -34.33
CA VAL A 196 -37.13 29.79 -33.81
C VAL A 196 -37.98 28.76 -33.07
N LYS A 197 -38.34 29.08 -31.84
CA LYS A 197 -39.26 28.29 -31.03
C LYS A 197 -40.56 29.07 -30.85
N THR A 198 -41.65 28.55 -31.42
CA THR A 198 -42.97 29.16 -31.24
C THR A 198 -43.49 28.93 -29.83
N THR A 199 -44.31 29.86 -29.35
CA THR A 199 -44.89 29.83 -27.99
C THR A 199 -46.41 29.94 -27.97
N ASN A 200 -47.04 30.18 -29.12
CA ASN A 200 -48.45 30.58 -29.23
C ASN A 200 -49.20 29.87 -30.38
N LEU A 201 -48.76 28.69 -30.81
CA LEU A 201 -49.48 27.92 -31.83
C LEU A 201 -50.70 27.23 -31.22
N ALA A 202 -51.90 27.54 -31.70
CA ALA A 202 -53.14 26.95 -31.19
C ALA A 202 -53.22 25.43 -31.46
N GLU A 203 -53.88 24.69 -30.56
CA GLU A 203 -54.11 23.24 -30.69
C GLU A 203 -54.77 22.85 -32.02
N VAL A 204 -55.72 23.65 -32.51
CA VAL A 204 -56.41 23.40 -33.78
C VAL A 204 -55.46 23.45 -34.98
N ASP A 205 -54.51 24.40 -34.98
CA ASP A 205 -53.56 24.58 -36.09
C ASP A 205 -52.39 23.60 -35.98
N ALA A 206 -52.02 23.18 -34.76
CA ALA A 206 -50.97 22.20 -34.54
C ALA A 206 -51.27 20.85 -35.21
N SER A 207 -52.54 20.48 -35.34
CA SER A 207 -52.96 19.25 -36.04
C SER A 207 -52.75 19.29 -37.56
N ARG A 208 -52.58 20.49 -38.13
CA ARG A 208 -52.48 20.74 -39.58
C ARG A 208 -51.06 21.03 -40.06
N ILE A 209 -50.08 20.98 -39.17
CA ILE A 209 -48.68 21.28 -39.47
C ILE A 209 -47.87 19.98 -39.46
N GLN A 210 -46.93 19.85 -40.39
CA GLN A 210 -46.07 18.67 -40.50
C GLN A 210 -44.58 19.04 -40.39
N VAL A 211 -43.79 18.10 -39.87
CA VAL A 211 -42.33 18.22 -39.89
C VAL A 211 -41.83 18.28 -41.34
N GLY A 212 -40.92 19.20 -41.63
CA GLY A 212 -40.38 19.47 -42.96
C GLY A 212 -41.12 20.56 -43.76
N GLN A 213 -42.27 21.03 -43.27
CA GLN A 213 -43.05 22.08 -43.92
C GLN A 213 -42.29 23.41 -43.98
N SER A 214 -42.39 24.10 -45.12
CA SER A 214 -41.73 25.40 -45.32
C SER A 214 -42.51 26.51 -44.61
N VAL A 215 -41.78 27.40 -43.94
CA VAL A 215 -42.36 28.49 -43.15
C VAL A 215 -41.67 29.80 -43.48
N GLN A 216 -42.42 30.90 -43.37
CA GLN A 216 -41.86 32.25 -43.46
C GLN A 216 -41.73 32.84 -42.05
N VAL A 217 -40.55 33.33 -41.73
CA VAL A 217 -40.21 33.93 -40.44
C VAL A 217 -39.90 35.41 -40.65
N THR A 218 -40.56 36.28 -39.90
CA THR A 218 -40.24 37.72 -39.85
C THR A 218 -39.81 38.06 -38.43
N LEU A 219 -38.67 38.73 -38.28
CA LEU A 219 -38.21 39.19 -36.96
C LEU A 219 -38.57 40.65 -36.74
N ASP A 220 -39.01 40.97 -35.53
CA ASP A 220 -39.37 42.34 -35.15
C ASP A 220 -38.16 43.28 -35.25
N ALA A 221 -36.96 42.74 -34.98
CA ALA A 221 -35.69 43.47 -35.08
C ALA A 221 -35.27 43.79 -36.53
N PHE A 222 -35.86 43.16 -37.55
CA PHE A 222 -35.55 43.38 -38.97
C PHE A 222 -36.82 43.63 -39.80
N PRO A 223 -37.45 44.82 -39.66
CA PRO A 223 -38.67 45.15 -40.40
C PRO A 223 -38.47 44.99 -41.92
N GLY A 224 -39.44 44.35 -42.58
CA GLY A 224 -39.44 44.16 -44.04
C GLY A 224 -38.56 43.01 -44.57
N LYS A 225 -37.80 42.32 -43.71
CA LYS A 225 -37.07 41.11 -44.10
C LYS A 225 -37.84 39.85 -43.74
N THR A 226 -38.09 39.01 -44.74
CA THR A 226 -38.66 37.67 -44.57
C THR A 226 -37.57 36.63 -44.73
N PHE A 227 -37.51 35.71 -43.77
CA PHE A 227 -36.59 34.60 -43.75
C PHE A 227 -37.36 33.31 -44.03
N SER A 228 -36.75 32.38 -44.76
CA SER A 228 -37.33 31.06 -44.99
C SER A 228 -36.72 30.07 -44.00
N GLY A 229 -37.51 29.08 -43.62
CA GLY A 229 -37.09 27.99 -42.76
C GLY A 229 -38.01 26.79 -42.88
N LYS A 230 -37.71 25.74 -42.13
CA LYS A 230 -38.49 24.50 -42.11
C LYS A 230 -38.83 24.07 -40.70
N VAL A 231 -40.02 23.47 -40.54
CA VAL A 231 -40.42 22.85 -39.27
C VAL A 231 -39.52 21.66 -38.98
N GLU A 232 -38.69 21.75 -37.94
CA GLU A 232 -37.81 20.66 -37.50
C GLU A 232 -38.55 19.71 -36.56
N LYS A 233 -39.31 20.27 -35.60
CA LYS A 233 -39.93 19.49 -34.53
C LYS A 233 -41.20 20.14 -34.04
N ILE A 234 -42.22 19.32 -33.78
CA ILE A 234 -43.45 19.73 -33.08
C ILE A 234 -43.45 19.06 -31.71
N ALA A 235 -43.76 19.82 -30.65
CA ALA A 235 -43.85 19.27 -29.31
C ALA A 235 -44.97 18.23 -29.22
N PRO A 236 -44.76 17.09 -28.56
CA PRO A 236 -45.79 16.05 -28.44
C PRO A 236 -46.91 16.43 -27.44
N SER A 237 -46.73 17.49 -26.65
CA SER A 237 -47.70 17.93 -25.65
C SER A 237 -47.95 19.44 -25.72
N ALA A 238 -49.21 19.82 -25.48
CA ALA A 238 -49.60 21.20 -25.29
C ALA A 238 -49.14 21.72 -23.92
N ILE A 239 -48.91 23.03 -23.85
CA ILE A 239 -48.78 23.76 -22.60
C ILE A 239 -49.96 24.72 -22.46
N GLU A 240 -50.29 25.08 -21.22
CA GLU A 240 -51.24 26.16 -20.97
C GLU A 240 -50.50 27.51 -21.07
N TYR A 241 -51.03 28.42 -21.88
CA TYR A 241 -50.53 29.77 -22.04
C TYR A 241 -51.69 30.75 -22.00
N ARG A 242 -51.77 31.54 -20.92
CA ARG A 242 -52.84 32.54 -20.69
C ARG A 242 -54.27 31.96 -20.77
N GLY A 243 -54.46 30.71 -20.36
CA GLY A 243 -55.76 30.02 -20.37
C GLY A 243 -56.04 29.19 -21.63
N ASP A 244 -55.19 29.30 -22.66
CA ASP A 244 -55.32 28.53 -23.91
C ASP A 244 -54.28 27.41 -24.00
N ARG A 245 -54.62 26.32 -24.70
CA ARG A 245 -53.69 25.24 -25.03
C ARG A 245 -52.90 25.56 -26.28
N VAL A 246 -51.57 25.62 -26.13
CA VAL A 246 -50.65 25.92 -27.22
C VAL A 246 -49.56 24.87 -27.38
N PHE A 247 -49.16 24.61 -28.62
CA PHE A 247 -48.05 23.73 -28.98
C PHE A 247 -46.78 24.54 -29.26
N ARG A 248 -45.62 23.93 -28.99
CA ARG A 248 -44.32 24.51 -29.32
C ARG A 248 -43.77 23.85 -30.57
N VAL A 249 -43.34 24.64 -31.53
CA VAL A 249 -42.72 24.18 -32.78
C VAL A 249 -41.34 24.79 -32.90
N TRP A 250 -40.36 23.97 -33.26
CA TRP A 250 -39.00 24.39 -33.58
C TRP A 250 -38.85 24.49 -35.08
N ILE A 251 -38.29 25.60 -35.52
CA ILE A 251 -38.05 25.92 -36.92
C ILE A 251 -36.56 26.19 -37.09
N ASP A 252 -35.95 25.42 -37.99
CA ASP A 252 -34.60 25.69 -38.46
C ASP A 252 -34.68 26.77 -39.55
N LEU A 253 -33.85 27.80 -39.43
CA LEU A 253 -33.73 28.86 -40.43
C LEU A 253 -32.72 28.42 -41.51
N ASP A 254 -32.98 28.79 -42.76
CA ASP A 254 -32.08 28.47 -43.87
C ASP A 254 -30.70 29.17 -43.72
N GLU A 255 -29.64 28.54 -44.24
CA GLU A 255 -28.26 29.01 -44.09
C GLU A 255 -28.02 30.40 -44.74
N GLY A 256 -27.25 31.27 -44.08
CA GLY A 256 -26.91 32.62 -44.56
C GLY A 256 -27.65 33.78 -43.85
N ILE A 257 -28.58 33.45 -42.95
CA ILE A 257 -29.46 34.40 -42.25
C ILE A 257 -28.89 34.86 -40.89
N ALA A 258 -27.89 34.16 -40.35
CA ALA A 258 -27.37 34.35 -39.00
C ALA A 258 -26.59 35.66 -38.77
N SER A 259 -26.24 36.41 -39.82
CA SER A 259 -25.50 37.67 -39.71
C SER A 259 -26.36 38.76 -39.02
N GLY A 260 -26.18 38.90 -37.71
CA GLY A 260 -26.83 39.94 -36.90
C GLY A 260 -28.04 39.47 -36.09
N LEU A 261 -28.45 38.20 -36.23
CA LEU A 261 -29.44 37.58 -35.36
C LEU A 261 -28.83 37.35 -33.97
N ARG A 262 -29.62 37.61 -32.92
CA ARG A 262 -29.24 37.34 -31.53
C ARG A 262 -30.25 36.42 -30.89
N TRP A 263 -29.77 35.55 -30.00
CA TRP A 263 -30.64 34.77 -29.14
C TRP A 263 -31.54 35.70 -28.33
N GLY A 264 -32.84 35.39 -28.30
CA GLY A 264 -33.85 36.11 -27.53
C GLY A 264 -34.67 37.09 -28.37
N MET A 265 -34.35 37.27 -29.65
CA MET A 265 -35.19 38.06 -30.56
C MET A 265 -36.56 37.41 -30.77
N SER A 266 -37.59 38.25 -30.77
CA SER A 266 -38.95 37.85 -31.14
C SER A 266 -39.07 37.66 -32.65
N ALA A 267 -39.85 36.64 -33.03
CA ALA A 267 -40.13 36.33 -34.41
C ALA A 267 -41.60 35.95 -34.58
N THR A 268 -42.19 36.38 -35.69
CA THR A 268 -43.50 35.95 -36.16
C THR A 268 -43.30 34.92 -37.26
N VAL A 269 -43.98 33.78 -37.11
CA VAL A 269 -43.92 32.67 -38.07
C VAL A 269 -45.26 32.57 -38.81
N LYS A 270 -45.20 32.54 -40.13
CA LYS A 270 -46.35 32.22 -40.99
C LYS A 270 -46.16 30.83 -41.59
N ILE A 271 -47.12 29.96 -41.31
CA ILE A 271 -47.17 28.59 -41.81
C ILE A 271 -48.42 28.48 -42.67
N ALA A 272 -48.26 28.10 -43.94
CA ALA A 272 -49.40 27.85 -44.80
C ALA A 272 -50.01 26.50 -44.43
N VAL A 273 -51.17 26.51 -43.77
CA VAL A 273 -51.91 25.29 -43.41
C VAL A 273 -52.82 24.91 -44.58
N GLU A 274 -52.63 23.70 -45.11
CA GLU A 274 -53.55 23.07 -46.06
C GLU A 274 -54.61 22.22 -45.35
#